data_AF-A1SFB9-F1
#
_entry.id   AF-A1SFB9-F1
#
_cell.length_a   1.000
_cell.length_b   1.000
_cell.length_c   1.000
_cell.angle_alpha   90.00
_cell.angle_beta   90.00
_cell.angle_gamma   90.00
#
_symmetry.space_group_name_H-M   'P 1'
#
loop_
_entity.id
_entity.type
_entity.pdbx_description
1 polymer ?
#
loop_
_entity_poly.entity_id
_entity_poly.type
_entity_poly.pdbx_seq_one_letter_code
_entity_poly.pdbx_strand_id
1 'polypeptide(L)'
;MAMQLLTLAPDLLTFVVSLADEVPQDDDVKAGWLAFGIFIGLIVAVALLGSSLVKQLRKAQAAKAAGVYGPVDDDAPAETPADQQS
;
A
#
# COMPACT_ATOMS: atom_id res chain seq x y z
N MET A 1 24.84 -36.69 12.81
CA MET A 1 23.50 -36.24 12.40
C MET A 1 23.50 -34.84 11.77
N ALA A 2 24.24 -33.85 12.30
CA ALA A 2 24.34 -32.51 11.69
C ALA A 2 24.91 -32.48 10.24
N MET A 3 25.73 -33.46 9.87
CA MET A 3 26.36 -33.53 8.55
C MET A 3 25.41 -33.96 7.42
N GLN A 4 24.26 -34.59 7.75
CA GLN A 4 23.21 -34.91 6.77
C GLN A 4 22.36 -33.69 6.39
N LEU A 5 22.17 -32.74 7.32
CA LEU A 5 21.45 -31.49 7.05
C LEU A 5 22.22 -30.57 6.09
N LEU A 6 23.56 -30.57 6.20
CA LEU A 6 24.43 -29.76 5.34
C LEU A 6 24.47 -30.27 3.89
N THR A 7 24.27 -31.57 3.66
CA THR A 7 24.27 -32.17 2.32
C THR A 7 22.93 -32.05 1.59
N LEU A 8 21.83 -31.83 2.31
CA LEU A 8 20.49 -31.64 1.71
C LEU A 8 20.23 -30.20 1.24
N ALA A 9 21.00 -29.24 1.76
CA ALA A 9 20.92 -27.84 1.36
C ALA A 9 21.18 -27.61 -0.15
N PRO A 10 22.21 -28.19 -0.79
CA PRO A 10 22.42 -28.04 -2.23
C PRO A 10 21.30 -28.71 -3.03
N ASP A 11 20.83 -29.90 -2.65
CA ASP A 11 19.74 -30.59 -3.35
C ASP A 11 18.43 -29.82 -3.25
N LEU A 12 18.14 -29.24 -2.08
CA LEU A 12 16.99 -28.36 -1.87
C LEU A 12 17.11 -27.08 -2.70
N LEU A 13 18.30 -26.49 -2.77
CA LEU A 13 18.56 -25.32 -3.59
C LEU A 13 18.36 -25.65 -5.08
N THR A 14 18.92 -26.76 -5.57
CA THR A 14 18.77 -27.22 -6.95
C THR A 14 17.31 -27.53 -7.29
N PHE A 15 16.56 -28.13 -6.36
CA PHE A 15 15.14 -28.38 -6.54
C PHE A 15 14.33 -27.08 -6.64
N VAL A 16 14.60 -26.10 -5.77
CA VAL A 16 13.96 -24.78 -5.81
C VAL A 16 14.29 -24.05 -7.11
N VAL A 17 15.54 -24.12 -7.58
CA VAL A 17 15.96 -23.53 -8.86
C VAL A 17 15.26 -24.24 -10.03
N SER A 18 15.13 -25.56 -10.02
CA SER A 18 14.44 -26.29 -11.10
C SER A 18 12.94 -25.97 -11.21
N LEU A 19 12.30 -25.59 -10.11
CA LEU A 19 10.91 -25.12 -10.12
C LEU A 19 10.77 -23.68 -10.65
N ALA A 20 11.85 -22.89 -10.59
CA ALA A 20 11.86 -21.50 -11.04
C ALA A 20 12.37 -21.35 -12.48
N ASP A 21 13.11 -22.33 -13.00
CA ASP A 21 13.70 -22.36 -14.36
C ASP A 21 12.74 -22.98 -15.40
N GLU A 22 11.43 -22.94 -15.14
CA GLU A 22 10.44 -23.26 -16.16
C GLU A 22 10.37 -22.08 -17.13
N VAL A 23 11.07 -22.21 -18.27
CA VAL A 23 11.03 -21.22 -19.35
C VAL A 23 9.58 -21.12 -19.83
N PRO A 24 8.90 -19.97 -19.63
CA PRO A 24 7.51 -19.83 -20.00
C PRO A 24 7.37 -20.08 -21.50
N GLN A 25 6.45 -20.95 -21.89
CA GLN A 25 6.10 -21.12 -23.29
C GLN A 25 5.42 -19.84 -23.79
N ASP A 26 5.51 -19.52 -25.08
CA ASP A 26 5.01 -18.26 -25.64
C ASP A 26 3.52 -17.96 -25.33
N ASP A 27 2.74 -18.99 -24.97
CA ASP A 27 1.32 -18.89 -24.63
C ASP A 27 1.03 -18.73 -23.11
N ASP A 28 2.02 -18.80 -22.22
CA ASP A 28 1.84 -18.55 -20.77
C ASP A 28 1.57 -17.07 -20.44
N VAL A 29 1.87 -16.17 -21.38
CA VAL A 29 1.63 -14.72 -21.28
C VAL A 29 0.28 -14.29 -21.87
N LYS A 30 -0.67 -15.22 -22.05
CA LYS A 30 -2.06 -14.84 -22.31
C LYS A 30 -2.66 -14.41 -20.97
N ALA A 31 -2.81 -13.10 -20.76
CA ALA A 31 -3.48 -12.53 -19.60
C ALA A 31 -4.85 -13.20 -19.41
N GLY A 32 -4.90 -14.19 -18.53
CA GLY A 32 -6.11 -14.94 -18.28
C GLY A 32 -7.21 -13.98 -17.81
N TRP A 33 -8.46 -14.38 -18.00
CA TRP A 33 -9.62 -13.64 -17.51
C TRP A 33 -9.51 -13.24 -16.03
N LEU A 34 -8.76 -14.02 -15.23
CA LEU A 34 -8.41 -13.68 -13.85
C LEU A 34 -7.57 -12.40 -13.74
N ALA A 35 -6.50 -12.26 -14.52
CA ALA A 35 -5.65 -11.06 -14.52
C ALA A 35 -6.45 -9.83 -14.96
N PHE A 36 -7.32 -9.99 -15.95
CA PHE A 36 -8.28 -8.96 -16.35
C PHE A 36 -9.22 -8.57 -15.19
N GLY A 37 -9.77 -9.56 -14.49
CA GLY A 37 -10.62 -9.32 -13.31
C GLY A 37 -9.90 -8.56 -12.19
N ILE A 38 -8.65 -8.93 -11.89
CA ILE A 38 -7.81 -8.21 -10.91
C ILE A 38 -7.59 -6.77 -11.35
N PHE A 39 -7.28 -6.54 -12.63
CA PHE A 39 -7.05 -5.20 -13.16
C PHE A 39 -8.28 -4.29 -13.00
N ILE A 40 -9.48 -4.79 -13.34
CA ILE A 40 -10.73 -4.05 -13.11
C ILE A 40 -10.97 -3.82 -11.62
N GLY A 41 -10.70 -4.82 -10.77
CA GLY A 41 -10.78 -4.68 -9.32
C GLY A 41 -9.89 -3.56 -8.79
N LEU A 42 -8.66 -3.43 -9.29
CA LEU A 42 -7.74 -2.35 -8.94
C LEU A 42 -8.27 -0.98 -9.38
N ILE A 43 -8.84 -0.87 -10.58
CA ILE A 43 -9.46 0.37 -11.04
C ILE A 43 -10.59 0.79 -10.10
N VAL A 44 -11.48 -0.15 -9.75
CA VAL A 44 -12.59 0.13 -8.83
C VAL A 44 -12.07 0.53 -7.45
N ALA A 45 -11.06 -0.17 -6.93
CA ALA A 45 -10.46 0.17 -5.64
C ALA A 45 -9.89 1.60 -5.63
N VAL A 46 -9.14 1.98 -6.67
CA VAL A 46 -8.59 3.34 -6.82
C VAL A 46 -9.69 4.39 -6.96
N ALA A 47 -10.73 4.11 -7.76
CA ALA A 47 -11.86 5.02 -7.93
C ALA A 47 -12.62 5.25 -6.62
N LEU A 48 -12.86 4.19 -5.84
CA LEU A 48 -13.49 4.27 -4.53
C LEU A 48 -12.63 5.08 -3.55
N LEU A 49 -11.33 4.77 -3.49
CA LEU A 49 -10.39 5.49 -2.62
C LEU A 49 -10.31 6.99 -2.98
N GLY A 50 -10.16 7.31 -4.26
CA GLY A 50 -10.13 8.68 -4.77
C GLY A 50 -11.43 9.42 -4.47
N SER A 51 -12.59 8.79 -4.70
CA SER A 51 -13.89 9.40 -4.41
C SER A 51 -14.09 9.70 -2.91
N SER A 52 -13.62 8.79 -2.05
CA SER A 52 -13.68 8.95 -0.59
C SER A 52 -12.81 10.12 -0.15
N LEU A 53 -11.56 10.17 -0.60
CA LEU A 53 -10.63 11.25 -0.29
C LEU A 53 -11.15 12.61 -0.76
N VAL A 54 -11.58 12.71 -2.02
CA VAL A 54 -12.14 13.95 -2.58
C VAL A 54 -13.38 14.40 -1.81
N LYS A 55 -14.25 13.47 -1.40
CA LYS A 55 -15.43 13.80 -0.59
C LYS A 55 -15.05 14.39 0.76
N GLN A 56 -14.02 13.85 1.43
CA GLN A 56 -13.56 14.39 2.71
C GLN A 56 -12.90 15.76 2.55
N LEU A 57 -12.05 15.95 1.54
CA LEU A 57 -11.44 17.25 1.24
C LEU A 57 -12.51 18.32 0.95
N ARG A 58 -13.53 17.98 0.16
CA ARG A 58 -14.64 18.90 -0.14
C ARG A 58 -15.43 19.28 1.10
N LYS A 59 -15.66 18.34 2.03
CA LYS A 59 -16.33 18.62 3.31
C LYS A 59 -15.51 19.58 4.18
N ALA A 60 -14.20 19.35 4.29
CA ALA A 60 -13.30 20.22 5.04
C ALA A 60 -13.32 21.65 4.47
N GLN A 61 -13.23 21.78 3.14
CA GLN A 61 -13.30 23.08 2.46
C GLN A 61 -14.66 23.77 2.65
N ALA A 62 -15.77 23.01 2.58
CA ALA A 62 -17.10 23.56 2.82
C ALA A 62 -17.27 24.04 4.28
N ALA A 63 -16.75 23.29 5.26
CA ALA A 63 -16.76 23.70 6.66
C ALA A 63 -15.89 24.96 6.91
N LYS A 64 -14.74 25.06 6.23
CA LYS A 64 -13.92 26.28 6.22
C LYS A 64 -14.70 27.47 5.64
N ALA A 65 -15.31 27.29 4.47
CA ALA A 65 -16.09 28.35 3.81
C ALA A 65 -17.32 28.78 4.63
N ALA A 66 -17.93 27.83 5.35
CA ALA A 66 -19.05 28.10 6.25
C ALA A 66 -18.62 28.68 7.62
N GLY A 67 -17.32 28.88 7.86
CA GLY A 67 -16.80 29.44 9.11
C GLY A 67 -17.05 28.54 10.33
N VAL A 68 -17.19 27.22 10.13
CA VAL A 68 -17.53 26.24 11.20
C VAL A 68 -16.39 26.11 12.20
N TYR A 69 -15.15 26.17 11.72
CA TYR A 69 -13.97 26.31 12.56
C TYR A 69 -13.79 27.82 12.75
N GLY A 70 -13.92 28.30 13.98
CA GLY A 70 -13.86 29.73 14.33
C GLY A 70 -12.57 30.44 13.87
N PRO A 71 -12.39 31.73 14.22
CA PRO A 71 -11.20 32.47 13.79
C PRO A 71 -9.93 31.69 14.16
N VAL A 72 -9.13 31.38 13.15
CA VAL A 72 -7.76 30.88 13.33
C VAL A 72 -6.93 32.14 13.55
N ASP A 73 -6.53 32.38 14.78
CA ASP A 73 -5.54 33.40 15.09
C ASP A 73 -4.19 32.92 14.50
N ASP A 74 -3.88 33.32 13.27
CA ASP A 74 -2.60 33.01 12.61
C ASP A 74 -1.39 33.58 13.37
N ASP A 75 -1.64 34.46 14.36
CA ASP A 75 -0.67 35.07 15.26
C ASP A 75 -0.62 34.41 16.67
N ALA A 76 -1.38 33.33 16.92
CA ALA A 76 -1.28 32.61 18.18
C ALA A 76 0.11 31.96 18.30
N PRO A 77 0.94 32.33 19.29
CA PRO A 77 2.24 31.69 19.49
C PRO A 77 2.00 30.18 19.64
N ALA A 78 2.72 29.36 18.88
CA ALA A 78 2.68 27.92 19.07
C ALA A 78 3.01 27.65 20.54
N GLU A 79 1.99 27.26 21.32
CA GLU A 79 2.15 26.90 22.73
C GLU A 79 3.06 25.68 22.77
N THR A 80 4.36 25.96 22.85
CA THR A 80 5.37 24.99 23.21
C THR A 80 5.05 24.64 24.66
N PRO A 81 4.78 23.36 25.02
CA PRO A 81 4.49 22.98 26.40
C PRO A 81 5.72 23.28 27.26
N ALA A 82 5.77 24.47 27.83
CA ALA A 82 6.85 24.96 28.67
C ALA A 82 6.58 24.52 30.11
N ASP A 83 6.48 23.21 30.35
CA ASP A 83 6.36 22.65 31.69
C ASP A 83 6.90 21.21 31.72
N GLN A 84 8.22 21.05 31.62
CA GLN A 84 8.95 19.86 32.09
C GLN A 84 10.34 20.25 32.61
N GLN A 85 10.40 21.28 33.47
CA GLN A 85 11.56 21.51 34.33
C GLN A 85 11.06 21.88 35.73
N SER A 86 10.99 20.87 36.59
CA SER A 86 10.90 20.99 38.05
C SER A 86 12.05 20.19 38.65
#